data_AF-A0A7C4EL97-F1
#
_entry.id   AF-A0A7C4EL97-F1
#
_cell.length_a   1.000
_cell.length_b   1.000
_cell.length_c   1.000
_cell.angle_alpha   90.00
_cell.angle_beta   90.00
_cell.angle_gamma   90.00
#
_symmetry.space_group_name_H-M   'P 1'
#
loop_
_entity.id
_entity.type
_entity.pdbx_description
1 polymer ?
#
loop_
_entity_poly.entity_id
_entity_poly.type
_entity_poly.pdbx_seq_one_letter_code
_entity_poly.pdbx_strand_id
1 'polypeptide(L)'
;MIGGPTRIDGVSPNPQLSPEKSHGKSPEKKEEVLTKDQVTVSETAKEISRLTLEVSNIPDIRADKVEELKNAINSGTYEVRGSEIAGKIIKEALIDKLA
;
A
#
# COMPACT_ATOMS: atom_id res chain seq x y z
N MET A 1 13.55 6.60 -28.73
CA MET A 1 12.38 5.70 -28.86
C MET A 1 12.41 4.75 -27.68
N ILE A 2 11.36 4.81 -26.86
CA ILE A 2 11.27 4.19 -25.54
C ILE A 2 10.85 2.73 -25.75
N GLY A 3 11.72 1.78 -25.40
CA GLY A 3 11.40 0.35 -25.41
C GLY A 3 10.49 0.03 -24.22
N GLY A 4 9.29 -0.47 -24.49
CA GLY A 4 8.30 -0.81 -23.47
C GLY A 4 8.71 -1.99 -22.57
N PRO A 5 8.08 -2.16 -21.40
CA PRO A 5 8.48 -3.17 -20.43
C PRO A 5 8.09 -4.58 -20.86
N THR A 6 9.07 -5.48 -20.77
CA THR A 6 8.99 -6.92 -21.02
C THR A 6 8.05 -7.59 -20.01
N ARG A 7 7.11 -8.41 -20.51
CA ARG A 7 6.19 -9.23 -19.69
C ARG A 7 7.00 -10.25 -18.87
N ILE A 8 6.78 -10.30 -17.55
CA ILE A 8 7.32 -11.32 -16.65
C ILE A 8 6.25 -12.36 -16.33
N ASP A 9 6.15 -13.40 -17.16
CA ASP A 9 5.41 -14.60 -16.79
C ASP A 9 6.32 -15.81 -17.00
N GLY A 10 6.50 -16.59 -15.95
CA GLY A 10 7.34 -17.78 -15.99
C GLY A 10 7.60 -18.38 -14.62
N VAL A 11 6.53 -18.66 -13.87
CA VAL A 11 6.62 -19.68 -12.81
C VAL A 11 6.82 -21.01 -13.53
N SER A 12 7.84 -21.79 -13.17
CA SER A 12 7.93 -23.19 -13.58
C SER A 12 8.59 -24.00 -12.45
N PRO A 13 7.96 -25.10 -12.02
CA PRO A 13 8.41 -25.91 -10.90
C PRO A 13 9.50 -26.92 -11.31
N ASN A 14 10.42 -27.13 -10.37
CA ASN A 14 11.53 -28.08 -10.44
C ASN A 14 11.03 -29.54 -10.30
N PRO A 15 11.67 -30.53 -10.95
CA PRO A 15 12.19 -31.67 -10.16
C PRO A 15 13.47 -32.38 -10.67
N GLN A 16 14.31 -32.80 -9.70
CA GLN A 16 15.14 -34.04 -9.60
C GLN A 16 16.42 -34.17 -10.50
N LEU A 17 17.68 -34.11 -10.00
CA LEU A 17 18.52 -35.11 -9.26
C LEU A 17 18.69 -36.45 -10.03
N SER A 18 19.86 -37.02 -10.43
CA SER A 18 21.31 -36.87 -10.16
C SER A 18 22.17 -37.52 -11.33
N PRO A 19 23.46 -37.94 -11.23
CA PRO A 19 24.60 -37.35 -11.98
C PRO A 19 25.45 -38.32 -12.85
N GLU A 20 26.29 -37.84 -13.79
CA GLU A 20 27.60 -38.50 -14.08
C GLU A 20 28.61 -37.69 -14.93
N LYS A 21 29.87 -38.07 -14.74
CA LYS A 21 31.20 -37.49 -15.09
C LYS A 21 31.46 -37.06 -16.56
N SER A 22 32.32 -36.06 -16.77
CA SER A 22 33.76 -36.22 -17.15
C SER A 22 34.38 -35.01 -17.88
N HIS A 23 35.61 -34.67 -17.46
CA HIS A 23 36.74 -34.04 -18.18
C HIS A 23 36.53 -32.94 -19.24
N GLY A 24 37.18 -31.78 -19.03
CA GLY A 24 37.55 -30.85 -20.10
C GLY A 24 38.10 -29.52 -19.58
N LYS A 25 39.40 -29.25 -19.83
CA LYS A 25 40.16 -28.10 -19.36
C LYS A 25 40.09 -26.94 -20.37
N SER A 26 39.95 -25.71 -19.86
CA SER A 26 40.16 -24.37 -20.45
C SER A 26 39.00 -23.71 -21.24
N PRO A 27 38.91 -22.37 -21.28
CA PRO A 27 39.55 -21.34 -20.45
C PRO A 27 38.53 -20.57 -19.59
N GLU A 28 39.07 -19.94 -18.56
CA GLU A 28 38.42 -19.05 -17.61
C GLU A 28 37.78 -17.86 -18.35
N LYS A 29 36.55 -18.02 -18.84
CA LYS A 29 35.71 -16.90 -19.20
C LYS A 29 35.33 -16.26 -17.88
N LYS A 30 36.05 -15.19 -17.52
CA LYS A 30 35.58 -14.21 -16.54
C LYS A 30 34.20 -13.78 -17.01
N GLU A 31 33.18 -14.42 -16.47
CA GLU A 31 31.87 -13.82 -16.39
C GLU A 31 32.11 -12.58 -15.54
N GLU A 32 32.29 -11.45 -16.22
CA GLU A 32 31.96 -10.17 -15.64
C GLU A 32 30.52 -10.34 -15.15
N VAL A 33 30.42 -10.63 -13.86
CA VAL A 33 29.18 -10.57 -13.11
C VAL A 33 28.75 -9.13 -13.29
N LEU A 34 27.93 -8.88 -14.31
CA LEU A 34 27.11 -7.69 -14.39
C LEU A 34 26.28 -7.75 -13.12
N THR A 35 26.78 -7.11 -12.07
CA THR A 35 26.12 -6.94 -10.79
C THR A 35 24.82 -6.22 -11.11
N LYS A 36 23.78 -7.01 -11.32
CA LYS A 36 22.46 -6.52 -11.64
C LYS A 36 21.99 -5.82 -10.38
N ASP A 37 21.82 -4.51 -10.45
CA ASP A 37 21.37 -3.72 -9.32
C ASP A 37 20.12 -4.36 -8.71
N GLN A 38 20.24 -4.79 -7.46
CA GLN A 38 19.16 -5.41 -6.71
C GLN A 38 18.53 -4.35 -5.82
N VAL A 39 17.30 -3.98 -6.12
CA VAL A 39 16.48 -3.11 -5.27
C VAL A 39 15.66 -3.96 -4.31
N THR A 40 15.90 -3.77 -3.00
CA THR A 40 15.10 -4.37 -1.92
C THR A 40 14.24 -3.29 -1.27
N VAL A 41 12.92 -3.50 -1.26
CA VAL A 41 11.99 -2.64 -0.52
C VAL A 41 12.15 -2.87 0.98
N SER A 42 12.32 -1.79 1.75
CA SER A 42 12.41 -1.85 3.20
C SER A 42 11.13 -2.42 3.82
N GLU A 43 11.26 -3.06 4.98
CA GLU A 43 10.11 -3.59 5.75
C GLU A 43 9.06 -2.50 6.01
N THR A 44 9.50 -1.30 6.44
CA THR A 44 8.63 -0.15 6.70
C THR A 44 7.86 0.29 5.45
N ALA A 45 8.48 0.29 4.28
CA ALA A 45 7.80 0.67 3.04
C ALA A 45 6.72 -0.35 2.65
N LYS A 46 6.94 -1.65 2.91
CA LYS A 46 5.91 -2.69 2.71
C LYS A 46 4.74 -2.50 3.66
N GLU A 47 5.02 -2.16 4.92
CA GLU A 47 3.99 -1.91 5.93
C GLU A 47 3.13 -0.68 5.58
N ILE A 48 3.75 0.44 5.22
CA ILE A 48 3.04 1.63 4.74
C ILE A 48 2.18 1.30 3.51
N SER A 49 2.70 0.52 2.55
CA SER A 49 1.95 0.13 1.35
C SER A 49 0.72 -0.70 1.71
N ARG A 50 0.85 -1.64 2.66
CA ARG A 50 -0.27 -2.45 3.16
C ARG A 50 -1.32 -1.59 3.83
N LEU A 51 -0.92 -0.70 4.75
CA LEU A 51 -1.83 0.19 5.47
C LEU A 51 -2.53 1.17 4.53
N THR A 52 -1.82 1.68 3.52
CA THR A 52 -2.39 2.57 2.50
C THR A 52 -3.48 1.86 1.70
N LEU A 53 -3.24 0.59 1.32
CA LEU A 53 -4.24 -0.22 0.63
C LEU A 53 -5.47 -0.45 1.52
N GLU A 54 -5.27 -0.75 2.80
CA GLU A 54 -6.35 -0.95 3.75
C GLU A 54 -7.19 0.31 3.95
N VAL A 55 -6.55 1.48 4.10
CA VAL A 55 -7.23 2.79 4.17
C VAL A 55 -7.99 3.08 2.89
N SER A 56 -7.46 2.73 1.72
CA SER A 56 -8.15 2.95 0.44
C SER A 56 -9.39 2.08 0.23
N ASN A 57 -9.51 0.97 0.98
CA ASN A 57 -10.70 0.12 0.97
C ASN A 57 -11.81 0.63 1.90
N ILE A 58 -11.52 1.65 2.72
CA ILE A 58 -12.53 2.27 3.57
C ILE A 58 -13.47 3.09 2.67
N PRO A 59 -14.80 2.91 2.78
CA PRO A 59 -15.73 3.66 1.96
C PRO A 59 -15.69 5.15 2.32
N ASP A 60 -15.73 6.01 1.28
CA ASP A 60 -15.81 7.47 1.43
C ASP A 60 -17.02 7.89 2.29
N ILE A 61 -18.12 7.14 2.18
CA ILE A 61 -19.35 7.37 2.93
C ILE A 61 -19.56 6.24 3.93
N ARG A 62 -19.57 6.59 5.21
CA ARG A 62 -19.98 5.67 6.29
C ARG A 62 -21.50 5.62 6.39
N ALA A 63 -22.12 4.81 5.54
CA ALA A 63 -23.57 4.68 5.43
C ALA A 63 -24.24 4.43 6.79
N ASP A 64 -23.70 3.51 7.60
CA ASP A 64 -24.24 3.17 8.92
C ASP A 64 -24.36 4.38 9.84
N LYS A 65 -23.31 5.22 9.88
CA LYS A 65 -23.29 6.44 10.70
C LYS A 65 -24.30 7.47 10.19
N VAL A 66 -24.48 7.56 8.88
CA VAL A 66 -25.45 8.48 8.28
C VAL A 66 -26.87 8.04 8.64
N GLU A 67 -27.17 6.74 8.57
CA GLU A 67 -28.47 6.21 8.97
C GLU A 67 -28.75 6.39 10.46
N GLU A 68 -27.77 6.11 11.33
CA GLU A 68 -27.88 6.35 12.76
C GLU A 68 -28.26 7.81 13.07
N LEU A 69 -27.55 8.76 12.46
CA LEU A 69 -27.81 10.19 12.65
C LEU A 69 -29.19 10.60 12.11
N LYS A 70 -29.58 10.10 10.92
CA LYS A 70 -30.92 10.35 10.37
C LYS A 70 -32.00 9.86 11.31
N ASN A 71 -31.84 8.65 11.87
CA ASN A 71 -32.79 8.07 12.81
C ASN A 71 -32.88 8.92 14.08
N ALA A 72 -31.74 9.31 14.67
CA ALA A 72 -31.71 10.16 15.86
C ALA A 72 -32.39 11.53 15.64
N ILE A 73 -32.23 12.12 14.44
CA ILE A 73 -32.89 13.37 14.05
C ILE A 73 -34.40 13.15 13.96
N ASN A 74 -34.84 12.09 13.28
CA ASN A 74 -36.25 11.76 13.08
C ASN A 74 -36.97 11.42 14.41
N SER A 75 -36.28 10.75 15.34
CA SER A 75 -36.82 10.45 16.68
C SER A 75 -36.74 11.64 17.64
N GLY A 76 -36.16 12.77 17.23
CA GLY A 76 -35.99 13.95 18.08
C GLY A 76 -34.99 13.75 19.23
N THR A 77 -34.16 12.70 19.17
CA THR A 77 -33.15 12.38 20.19
C THR A 77 -31.77 12.89 19.83
N TYR A 78 -31.62 13.55 18.68
CA TYR A 78 -30.40 14.23 18.29
C TYR A 78 -30.27 15.56 19.04
N GLU A 79 -29.36 15.59 20.02
CA GLU A 79 -29.05 16.78 20.81
C GLU A 79 -27.57 17.16 20.64
N VAL A 80 -27.31 18.44 20.34
CA VAL A 80 -25.96 18.99 20.26
C VAL A 80 -25.89 20.22 21.15
N ARG A 81 -24.91 20.26 22.06
CA ARG A 81 -24.76 21.40 22.97
C ARG A 81 -24.14 22.59 22.23
N GLY A 82 -24.61 23.80 22.53
CA GLY A 82 -24.07 25.03 21.93
C GLY A 82 -22.55 25.20 22.13
N SER A 83 -22.00 24.70 23.24
CA SER A 83 -20.56 24.68 23.50
C SER A 83 -19.78 23.79 22.53
N GLU A 84 -20.35 22.67 22.09
CA GLU A 84 -19.73 21.78 21.11
C GLU A 84 -19.66 22.44 19.74
N ILE A 85 -20.70 23.18 19.37
CA ILE A 85 -20.76 23.95 18.12
C ILE A 85 -19.71 25.07 18.15
N ALA A 86 -19.70 25.88 19.22
CA ALA A 86 -18.73 26.96 19.39
C ALA A 86 -17.29 26.43 19.37
N GLY A 87 -17.02 25.31 20.03
CA GLY A 87 -15.72 24.65 20.02
C GLY A 87 -15.28 24.24 18.61
N LYS A 88 -16.20 23.71 17.78
CA LYS A 88 -15.90 23.38 16.38
C LYS A 88 -15.61 24.61 15.53
N ILE A 89 -16.38 25.69 15.69
CA ILE A 89 -16.16 26.95 14.95
C ILE A 89 -14.77 27.51 15.25
N ILE A 90 -14.40 27.59 16.53
CA ILE A 90 -13.09 28.11 16.94
C ILE A 90 -11.98 27.19 16.42
N LYS A 91 -12.14 25.87 16.54
CA LYS A 91 -11.15 24.91 16.03
C LYS A 91 -10.91 25.09 14.53
N GLU A 92 -11.97 25.20 13.74
CA GLU A 92 -11.86 25.37 12.29
C GLU A 92 -11.16 26.68 11.92
N ALA A 93 -11.53 27.78 12.58
CA ALA A 93 -10.88 29.08 12.37
C ALA A 93 -9.39 29.07 12.73
N LEU A 94 -8.98 28.27 13.72
CA LEU A 94 -7.58 28.10 14.07
C LEU A 94 -6.82 27.25 13.06
N ILE A 95 -7.43 26.19 12.53
CA ILE A 95 -6.82 25.33 11.49
C ILE A 95 -6.59 26.16 10.23
N ASP A 96 -7.58 26.94 9.79
CA ASP A 96 -7.49 27.80 8.61
C ASP A 96 -6.35 28.84 8.74
N LYS A 97 -6.14 29.39 9.94
CA LYS A 97 -5.05 30.35 10.20
C LYS A 97 -3.65 29.72 10.23
N LEU A 98 -3.56 28.40 10.39
CA LEU A 98 -2.29 27.66 10.49
C LEU A 98 -1.91 26.95 9.19
N ALA A 99 -2.84 26.82 8.24
CA ALA A 99 -2.61 26.30 6.89
C ALA A 99 -2.06 27.40 5.96
#